data_AF-A0A378BPZ8-F1
#
_entry.id   AF-A0A378BPZ8-F1
#
_cell.length_a   1.000
_cell.length_b   1.000
_cell.length_c   1.000
_cell.angle_alpha   90.00
_cell.angle_beta   90.00
_cell.angle_gamma   90.00
#
_symmetry.space_group_name_H-M   'P 1'
#
loop_
_entity.id
_entity.type
_entity.pdbx_description
1 polymer ?
#
loop_
_entity_poly.entity_id
_entity_poly.type
_entity_poly.pdbx_seq_one_letter_code
_entity_poly.pdbx_strand_id
1 'polypeptide(L)'
;MTDGEREIDGRQFYLRLAQRIMHLFSTRTSSGILYEVDARLRPSGAAGMLVTTADAFADYQQNEAWTWEHQALVRARVVYGDPALQARFDAIRRDILTTPREGATLQTEVREMREKMRAHLGNKHPNRFDIKADAGGITDIEFITQYLVLRYASDKPKLTRWSDNVRILELLAQNDIMDEEEARALTHAYTTLRDALHHLALQELPGHVAQRPSAGSASRSAPAGRNG
;
A
#
# COMPACT_ATOMS: atom_id res chain seq x y z
N MET A 1 21.33 16.44 -24.27
CA MET A 1 20.90 17.85 -24.35
C MET A 1 19.56 17.91 -25.07
N THR A 2 18.75 18.93 -24.81
CA THR A 2 17.51 19.23 -25.56
C THR A 2 17.83 20.01 -26.84
N ASP A 3 16.94 19.99 -27.82
CA ASP A 3 17.11 20.55 -29.17
C ASP A 3 16.37 21.89 -29.41
N GLY A 4 15.81 22.50 -28.37
CA GLY A 4 15.12 23.81 -28.45
C GLY A 4 16.03 25.03 -28.32
N GLU A 5 15.43 26.23 -28.39
CA GLU A 5 16.13 27.53 -28.35
C GLU A 5 17.05 27.71 -27.12
N ARG A 6 16.69 27.09 -26.00
CA ARG A 6 17.52 27.02 -24.80
C ARG A 6 17.92 25.57 -24.54
N GLU A 7 19.17 25.26 -24.89
CA GLU A 7 19.77 23.94 -24.65
C GLU A 7 19.92 23.68 -23.14
N ILE A 8 19.40 22.54 -22.68
CA ILE A 8 19.58 22.07 -21.30
C ILE A 8 19.90 20.56 -21.28
N ASP A 9 20.46 20.11 -20.17
CA ASP A 9 20.66 18.68 -19.93
C ASP A 9 19.31 17.93 -19.91
N GLY A 10 19.30 16.70 -20.43
CA GLY A 10 18.07 15.89 -20.53
C GLY A 10 17.48 15.57 -19.16
N ARG A 11 18.31 15.30 -18.14
CA ARG A 11 17.83 15.06 -16.77
C ARG A 11 17.25 16.34 -16.17
N GLN A 12 17.87 17.49 -16.43
CA GLN A 12 17.35 18.79 -16.01
C GLN A 12 15.98 19.09 -16.65
N PHE A 13 15.79 18.73 -17.92
CA PHE A 13 14.49 18.84 -18.59
C PHE A 13 13.40 18.05 -17.85
N TYR A 14 13.64 16.77 -17.58
CA TYR A 14 12.66 15.93 -16.87
C TYR A 14 12.40 16.38 -15.44
N LEU A 15 13.41 16.90 -14.74
CA LEU A 15 13.23 17.49 -13.41
C LEU A 15 12.25 18.69 -13.46
N ARG A 16 12.44 19.60 -14.43
CA ARG A 16 11.53 20.75 -14.63
C ARG A 16 10.13 20.31 -15.03
N LEU A 17 10.02 19.27 -15.87
CA LEU A 17 8.73 18.69 -16.25
C LEU A 17 7.98 18.17 -15.01
N ALA A 18 8.64 17.38 -14.16
CA ALA A 18 8.01 16.87 -12.94
C ALA A 18 7.60 18.00 -11.99
N GLN A 19 8.45 19.02 -11.81
CA GLN A 19 8.11 20.22 -11.02
C GLN A 19 6.88 20.93 -11.60
N ARG A 20 6.79 21.05 -12.93
CA ARG A 20 5.64 21.66 -13.59
C ARG A 20 4.37 20.83 -13.40
N ILE A 21 4.46 19.51 -13.48
CA ILE A 21 3.34 18.60 -13.19
C ILE A 21 2.85 18.81 -11.75
N MET A 22 3.76 18.74 -10.76
CA MET A 22 3.40 18.98 -9.35
C MET A 22 2.71 20.32 -9.14
N HIS A 23 3.23 21.38 -9.77
CA HIS A 23 2.62 22.72 -9.74
C HIS A 23 1.21 22.72 -10.34
N LEU A 24 1.00 22.11 -11.50
CA LEU A 24 -0.32 22.06 -12.15
C LEU A 24 -1.36 21.32 -11.29
N PHE A 25 -0.96 20.28 -10.56
CA PHE A 25 -1.88 19.54 -9.68
C PHE A 25 -2.27 20.31 -8.40
N SER A 26 -1.31 21.04 -7.83
CA SER A 26 -1.43 21.67 -6.50
C SER A 26 -1.77 23.15 -6.52
N THR A 27 -1.70 23.82 -7.68
CA THR A 27 -2.02 25.25 -7.78
C THR A 27 -3.49 25.49 -7.48
N ARG A 28 -3.76 26.34 -6.49
CA ARG A 28 -5.12 26.75 -6.16
C ARG A 28 -5.65 27.76 -7.17
N THR A 29 -6.74 27.40 -7.83
CA THR A 29 -7.52 28.27 -8.71
C THR A 29 -8.83 28.67 -8.03
N SER A 30 -9.69 29.41 -8.73
CA SER A 30 -11.05 29.73 -8.25
C SER A 30 -11.90 28.49 -7.97
N SER A 31 -11.59 27.36 -8.60
CA SER A 31 -12.30 26.08 -8.42
C SER A 31 -11.58 25.12 -7.46
N GLY A 32 -10.57 25.60 -6.72
CA GLY A 32 -9.75 24.76 -5.85
C GLY A 32 -8.49 24.23 -6.53
N ILE A 33 -7.97 23.11 -6.03
CA ILE A 33 -6.82 22.38 -6.57
C ILE A 33 -7.30 21.17 -7.37
N LEU A 34 -6.42 20.56 -8.18
CA LEU A 34 -6.76 19.34 -8.93
C LEU A 34 -6.63 18.08 -8.05
N TYR A 35 -5.43 17.81 -7.53
CA TYR A 35 -5.18 16.77 -6.53
C TYR A 35 -3.99 17.15 -5.64
N GLU A 36 -4.05 16.75 -4.37
CA GLU A 36 -2.86 16.67 -3.54
C GLU A 36 -1.98 15.51 -4.03
N VAL A 37 -0.74 15.81 -4.43
CA VAL A 37 0.21 14.82 -4.93
C VAL A 37 1.30 14.57 -3.90
N ASP A 38 1.39 13.33 -3.44
CA ASP A 38 2.41 12.90 -2.47
C ASP A 38 3.54 12.12 -3.17
N ALA A 39 4.70 12.77 -3.30
CA ALA A 39 5.90 12.20 -3.91
C ALA A 39 6.90 11.65 -2.87
N ARG A 40 6.49 11.43 -1.60
CA ARG A 40 7.41 11.03 -0.52
C ARG A 40 7.89 9.58 -0.58
N LEU A 41 7.27 8.72 -1.39
CA LEU A 41 7.68 7.32 -1.59
C LEU A 41 8.74 7.12 -2.70
N ARG A 42 9.33 8.21 -3.23
CA ARG A 42 10.45 8.12 -4.17
C ARG A 42 11.76 7.76 -3.44
N PRO A 43 12.79 7.27 -4.15
CA PRO A 43 14.11 7.00 -3.56
C PRO A 43 14.62 8.16 -2.69
N SER A 44 15.11 7.85 -1.48
CA SER A 44 15.57 8.80 -0.47
C SER A 44 14.49 9.81 0.02
N GLY A 45 13.21 9.52 -0.24
CA GLY A 45 12.06 10.30 0.22
C GLY A 45 12.12 11.78 -0.17
N ALA A 46 11.83 12.67 0.79
CA ALA A 46 11.82 14.12 0.54
C ALA A 46 13.19 14.70 0.18
N ALA A 47 14.29 14.04 0.58
CA ALA A 47 15.65 14.47 0.30
C ALA A 47 16.14 14.02 -1.10
N GLY A 48 15.48 13.03 -1.70
CA GLY A 48 15.83 12.52 -3.03
C GLY A 48 15.35 13.42 -4.17
N MET A 49 15.97 13.22 -5.34
CA MET A 49 15.56 13.88 -6.59
C MET A 49 14.10 13.58 -6.91
N LEU A 50 13.39 14.55 -7.47
CA LEU A 50 11.97 14.37 -7.85
C LEU A 50 11.79 13.39 -9.02
N VAL A 51 12.84 13.20 -9.82
CA VAL A 51 12.89 12.28 -10.95
C VAL A 51 14.17 11.46 -10.86
N THR A 52 14.06 10.16 -11.12
CA THR A 52 15.17 9.21 -11.13
C THR A 52 15.18 8.45 -12.45
N THR A 53 16.37 8.13 -12.98
CA THR A 53 16.46 7.22 -14.13
C THR A 53 16.03 5.81 -13.72
N ALA A 54 15.55 5.00 -14.67
CA ALA A 54 15.17 3.63 -14.35
C ALA A 54 16.34 2.80 -13.78
N ASP A 55 17.57 3.02 -14.24
CA ASP A 55 18.77 2.35 -13.69
C ASP A 55 19.05 2.75 -12.24
N ALA A 56 19.03 4.05 -11.93
CA ALA A 56 19.26 4.51 -10.56
C ALA A 56 18.11 4.08 -9.64
N PHE A 57 16.89 3.96 -10.16
CA PHE A 57 15.77 3.38 -9.41
C PHE A 57 16.00 1.90 -9.12
N ALA A 58 16.46 1.10 -10.10
CA ALA A 58 16.79 -0.30 -9.90
C ALA A 58 17.90 -0.48 -8.85
N ASP A 59 19.00 0.27 -9.00
CA ASP A 59 20.14 0.24 -8.10
C ASP A 59 19.75 0.56 -6.65
N TYR A 60 18.99 1.66 -6.45
CA TYR A 60 18.46 2.02 -5.14
C TYR A 60 17.57 0.91 -4.55
N GLN A 61 16.65 0.35 -5.34
CA GLN A 61 15.74 -0.70 -4.86
C GLN A 61 16.48 -1.99 -4.48
N GLN A 62 17.60 -2.29 -5.14
CA GLN A 62 18.41 -3.47 -4.85
C GLN A 62 19.31 -3.27 -3.63
N ASN A 63 19.91 -2.08 -3.49
CA ASN A 63 21.06 -1.89 -2.60
C ASN A 63 20.75 -1.02 -1.37
N GLU A 64 19.73 -0.18 -1.41
CA GLU A 64 19.47 0.82 -0.36
C GLU A 64 18.06 0.75 0.24
N ALA A 65 17.08 0.26 -0.53
CA ALA A 65 15.68 0.28 -0.12
C ALA A 65 15.39 -0.64 1.08
N TRP A 66 14.59 -0.15 2.02
CA TRP A 66 14.13 -0.91 3.17
C TRP A 66 12.98 -1.86 2.79
N THR A 67 12.72 -2.89 3.60
CA THR A 67 11.59 -3.83 3.41
C THR A 67 10.24 -3.12 3.26
N TRP A 68 10.01 -2.02 3.99
CA TRP A 68 8.76 -1.25 3.87
C TRP A 68 8.62 -0.52 2.51
N GLU A 69 9.74 -0.16 1.87
CA GLU A 69 9.72 0.40 0.51
C GLU A 69 9.39 -0.69 -0.52
N HIS A 70 9.90 -1.91 -0.32
CA HIS A 70 9.49 -3.07 -1.13
C HIS A 70 8.00 -3.41 -0.91
N GLN A 71 7.48 -3.28 0.30
CA GLN A 71 6.03 -3.40 0.56
C GLN A 71 5.23 -2.37 -0.23
N ALA A 72 5.68 -1.10 -0.26
CA ALA A 72 5.04 -0.07 -1.08
C ALA A 72 5.14 -0.38 -2.58
N LEU A 73 6.27 -0.95 -3.04
CA LEU A 73 6.50 -1.34 -4.43
C LEU A 73 5.56 -2.46 -4.91
N VAL A 74 5.08 -3.34 -4.02
CA VAL A 74 4.04 -4.33 -4.35
C VAL A 74 2.82 -3.64 -4.97
N ARG A 75 2.45 -2.45 -4.50
CA ARG A 75 1.28 -1.70 -4.98
C ARG A 75 1.57 -0.81 -6.19
N ALA A 76 2.83 -0.53 -6.47
CA ALA A 76 3.23 0.36 -7.55
C ALA A 76 2.94 -0.25 -8.93
N ARG A 77 2.55 0.61 -9.87
CA ARG A 77 2.38 0.31 -11.30
C ARG A 77 2.56 1.58 -12.11
N VAL A 78 2.95 1.46 -13.37
CA VAL A 78 2.96 2.61 -14.29
C VAL A 78 1.53 3.09 -14.54
N VAL A 79 1.34 4.41 -14.45
CA VAL A 79 0.07 5.09 -14.77
C VAL A 79 0.19 6.02 -15.98
N TYR A 80 1.43 6.37 -16.35
CA TYR A 80 1.78 7.17 -17.52
C TYR A 80 3.22 6.83 -17.94
N GLY A 81 3.45 6.59 -19.22
CA GLY A 81 4.75 6.27 -19.78
C GLY A 81 4.62 5.61 -21.16
N ASP A 82 5.68 5.66 -21.96
CA ASP A 82 5.73 4.89 -23.20
C ASP A 82 5.92 3.38 -22.91
N PRO A 83 5.66 2.49 -23.89
CA PRO A 83 5.77 1.04 -23.70
C PRO A 83 7.16 0.56 -23.26
N ALA A 84 8.23 1.24 -23.67
CA ALA A 84 9.59 0.83 -23.33
C ALA A 84 9.91 1.15 -21.87
N LEU A 85 9.54 2.35 -21.40
CA LEU A 85 9.68 2.73 -19.99
C LEU A 85 8.79 1.85 -19.10
N GLN A 86 7.56 1.55 -19.53
CA GLN A 86 6.67 0.66 -18.80
C GLN A 86 7.27 -0.75 -18.65
N ALA A 87 7.71 -1.36 -19.76
CA ALA A 87 8.32 -2.68 -19.72
C ALA A 87 9.56 -2.71 -18.81
N ARG A 88 10.36 -1.64 -18.83
CA ARG A 88 11.54 -1.51 -17.97
C ARG A 88 11.18 -1.41 -16.49
N PHE A 89 10.20 -0.60 -16.12
CA PHE A 89 9.72 -0.53 -14.74
C PHE A 89 9.15 -1.87 -14.27
N ASP A 90 8.33 -2.52 -15.09
CA ASP A 90 7.69 -3.79 -14.75
C ASP A 90 8.73 -4.90 -14.53
N ALA A 91 9.81 -4.92 -15.33
CA ALA A 91 10.95 -5.83 -15.14
C ALA A 91 11.65 -5.56 -13.80
N ILE A 92 12.01 -4.30 -13.51
CA ILE A 92 12.68 -3.93 -12.25
C ILE A 92 11.81 -4.32 -11.05
N ARG A 93 10.52 -3.95 -11.07
CA ARG A 93 9.58 -4.30 -10.00
C ARG A 93 9.51 -5.80 -9.81
N ARG A 94 9.41 -6.58 -10.90
CA ARG A 94 9.39 -8.04 -10.83
C ARG A 94 10.65 -8.56 -10.15
N ASP A 95 11.83 -8.13 -10.59
CA ASP A 95 13.12 -8.61 -10.05
C ASP A 95 13.23 -8.37 -8.53
N ILE A 96 12.87 -7.17 -8.08
CA ILE A 96 12.84 -6.82 -6.64
C ILE A 96 11.84 -7.68 -5.87
N LEU A 97 10.62 -7.85 -6.39
CA LEU A 97 9.60 -8.64 -5.69
C LEU A 97 9.99 -10.11 -5.63
N THR A 98 10.65 -10.65 -6.65
CA THR A 98 11.13 -12.04 -6.70
C THR A 98 12.47 -12.28 -6.00
N THR A 99 13.06 -11.27 -5.35
CA THR A 99 14.29 -11.45 -4.56
C THR A 99 14.03 -12.43 -3.40
N PRO A 100 14.85 -13.48 -3.22
CA PRO A 100 14.71 -14.40 -2.09
C PRO A 100 14.87 -13.68 -0.75
N ARG A 101 14.02 -14.01 0.23
CA ARG A 101 14.04 -13.41 1.57
C ARG A 101 13.97 -14.49 2.64
N GLU A 102 14.66 -14.29 3.76
CA GLU A 102 14.49 -15.14 4.93
C GLU A 102 13.11 -14.89 5.54
N GLY A 103 12.31 -15.95 5.66
CA GLY A 103 10.89 -15.85 5.95
C GLY A 103 10.58 -15.32 7.34
N ALA A 104 11.38 -15.67 8.36
CA ALA A 104 11.15 -15.26 9.74
C ALA A 104 11.55 -13.79 9.98
N THR A 105 12.66 -13.34 9.38
CA THR A 105 13.10 -11.94 9.36
C THR A 105 12.04 -11.08 8.68
N LEU A 106 11.64 -11.42 7.45
CA LEU A 106 10.61 -10.67 6.72
C LEU A 106 9.28 -10.58 7.50
N GLN A 107 8.84 -11.70 8.09
CA GLN A 107 7.62 -11.72 8.90
C GLN A 107 7.70 -10.76 10.10
N THR A 108 8.87 -10.71 10.75
CA THR A 108 9.11 -9.85 11.91
C THR A 108 9.12 -8.39 11.51
N GLU A 109 9.85 -8.02 10.45
CA GLU A 109 9.91 -6.66 9.94
C GLU A 109 8.53 -6.11 9.56
N VAL A 110 7.73 -6.91 8.84
CA VAL A 110 6.37 -6.52 8.43
C VAL A 110 5.45 -6.33 9.64
N ARG A 111 5.51 -7.26 10.62
CA ARG A 111 4.69 -7.18 11.85
C ARG A 111 5.06 -5.96 12.67
N GLU A 112 6.34 -5.73 12.93
CA GLU A 112 6.82 -4.60 13.73
C GLU A 112 6.46 -3.26 13.07
N MET A 113 6.63 -3.16 11.75
CA MET A 113 6.21 -1.98 11.00
C MET A 113 4.69 -1.75 11.12
N ARG A 114 3.89 -2.82 11.02
CA ARG A 114 2.43 -2.71 11.13
C ARG A 114 1.99 -2.21 12.50
N GLU A 115 2.58 -2.76 13.56
CA GLU A 115 2.30 -2.38 14.94
C GLU A 115 2.71 -0.94 15.21
N LYS A 116 3.90 -0.53 14.75
CA LYS A 116 4.35 0.86 14.80
C LYS A 116 3.37 1.80 14.09
N MET A 117 2.91 1.46 12.89
CA MET A 117 1.90 2.24 12.17
C MET A 117 0.57 2.31 12.93
N ARG A 118 0.11 1.21 13.53
CA ARG A 118 -1.12 1.17 14.33
C ARG A 118 -1.04 2.13 15.52
N ALA A 119 0.08 2.15 16.22
CA ALA A 119 0.27 3.02 17.39
C ALA A 119 0.20 4.53 17.04
N HIS A 120 0.58 4.91 15.81
CA HIS A 120 0.57 6.31 15.38
C HIS A 120 -0.72 6.72 14.65
N LEU A 121 -1.35 5.80 13.92
CA LEU A 121 -2.48 6.08 13.03
C LEU A 121 -3.82 5.51 13.49
N GLY A 122 -3.81 4.53 14.41
CA GLY A 122 -5.01 3.87 14.92
C GLY A 122 -5.92 4.81 15.71
N ASN A 123 -7.19 4.40 15.86
CA ASN A 123 -8.15 5.20 16.60
C ASN A 123 -7.77 5.30 18.07
N LYS A 124 -7.83 6.51 18.63
CA LYS A 124 -7.61 6.75 20.07
C LYS A 124 -8.88 6.56 20.90
N HIS A 125 -10.03 6.34 20.26
CA HIS A 125 -11.32 6.15 20.91
C HIS A 125 -11.65 4.65 21.01
N PRO A 126 -11.69 4.06 22.23
CA PRO A 126 -11.83 2.62 22.42
C PRO A 126 -13.17 2.04 21.93
N ASN A 127 -14.21 2.86 21.80
CA ASN A 127 -15.56 2.43 21.36
C ASN A 127 -15.79 2.62 19.85
N ARG A 128 -14.74 2.95 19.10
CA ARG A 128 -14.79 3.20 17.66
C ARG A 128 -13.86 2.23 16.94
N PHE A 129 -14.20 1.92 15.70
CA PHE A 129 -13.38 1.13 14.80
C PHE A 129 -13.01 2.02 13.61
N ASP A 130 -11.73 2.36 13.49
CA ASP A 130 -11.18 2.95 12.29
C ASP A 130 -11.03 1.87 11.20
N ILE A 131 -11.83 2.02 10.15
CA ILE A 131 -11.96 1.03 9.07
C ILE A 131 -10.61 0.75 8.39
N LYS A 132 -9.71 1.73 8.39
CA LYS A 132 -8.40 1.61 7.74
C LYS A 132 -7.33 1.16 8.72
N ALA A 133 -7.22 1.81 9.88
CA ALA A 133 -6.02 1.77 10.71
C ALA A 133 -6.07 0.72 11.84
N ASP A 134 -7.26 0.33 12.30
CA ASP A 134 -7.39 -0.60 13.44
C ASP A 134 -7.20 -2.06 13.03
N ALA A 135 -7.14 -2.95 14.04
CA ALA A 135 -6.98 -4.39 13.82
C ALA A 135 -8.19 -4.97 13.05
N GLY A 136 -7.92 -5.76 12.02
CA GLY A 136 -8.94 -6.25 11.06
C GLY A 136 -9.37 -5.23 10.01
N GLY A 137 -8.76 -4.03 9.99
CA GLY A 137 -9.03 -2.99 9.00
C GLY A 137 -8.31 -3.21 7.66
N ILE A 138 -8.51 -2.28 6.74
CA ILE A 138 -7.94 -2.34 5.38
C ILE A 138 -6.41 -2.46 5.39
N THR A 139 -5.73 -1.75 6.29
CA THR A 139 -4.25 -1.78 6.36
C THR A 139 -3.73 -3.16 6.76
N ASP A 140 -4.47 -3.93 7.57
CA ASP A 140 -4.07 -5.31 7.90
C ASP A 140 -4.11 -6.19 6.64
N ILE A 141 -5.15 -6.09 5.82
CA ILE A 141 -5.27 -6.86 4.57
C ILE A 141 -4.18 -6.44 3.57
N GLU A 142 -3.91 -5.14 3.45
CA GLU A 142 -2.79 -4.64 2.63
C GLU A 142 -1.46 -5.25 3.07
N PHE A 143 -1.17 -5.28 4.38
CA PHE A 143 0.05 -5.87 4.91
C PHE A 143 0.14 -7.39 4.67
N ILE A 144 -0.97 -8.12 4.80
CA ILE A 144 -1.03 -9.56 4.48
C ILE A 144 -0.65 -9.81 3.02
N THR A 145 -1.28 -9.10 2.08
CA THR A 145 -1.00 -9.27 0.65
C THR A 145 0.44 -8.91 0.28
N GLN A 146 0.96 -7.80 0.82
CA GLN A 146 2.34 -7.37 0.60
C GLN A 146 3.34 -8.38 1.13
N TYR A 147 3.13 -8.86 2.37
CA TYR A 147 3.97 -9.88 2.99
C TYR A 147 4.05 -11.15 2.14
N LEU A 148 2.89 -11.69 1.75
CA LEU A 148 2.83 -12.95 1.02
C LEU A 148 3.46 -12.83 -0.38
N VAL A 149 3.30 -11.68 -1.05
CA VAL A 149 4.02 -11.42 -2.31
C VAL A 149 5.53 -11.39 -2.08
N LEU A 150 6.03 -10.62 -1.11
CA LEU A 150 7.47 -10.52 -0.84
C LEU A 150 8.09 -11.84 -0.38
N ARG A 151 7.31 -12.68 0.31
CA ARG A 151 7.75 -13.98 0.82
C ARG A 151 7.82 -15.05 -0.26
N TYR A 152 6.83 -15.10 -1.15
CA TYR A 152 6.63 -16.25 -2.05
C TYR A 152 6.88 -15.94 -3.52
N ALA A 153 7.07 -14.67 -3.92
CA ALA A 153 7.26 -14.34 -5.33
C ALA A 153 8.55 -14.90 -5.94
N SER A 154 9.59 -15.18 -5.13
CA SER A 154 10.79 -15.88 -5.63
C SER A 154 10.45 -17.24 -6.24
N ASP A 155 9.57 -17.99 -5.57
CA ASP A 155 9.16 -19.34 -5.98
C ASP A 155 7.94 -19.31 -6.91
N LYS A 156 7.09 -18.28 -6.76
CA LYS A 156 5.86 -18.07 -7.52
C LYS A 156 5.86 -16.68 -8.19
N PRO A 157 6.66 -16.44 -9.24
CA PRO A 157 6.77 -15.12 -9.87
C PRO A 157 5.46 -14.55 -10.43
N LYS A 158 4.43 -15.40 -10.65
CA LYS A 158 3.09 -14.97 -11.07
C LYS A 158 2.43 -14.02 -10.07
N LEU A 159 2.82 -14.06 -8.79
CA LEU A 159 2.31 -13.17 -7.74
C LEU A 159 2.62 -11.68 -8.02
N THR A 160 3.58 -11.37 -8.89
CA THR A 160 3.95 -9.98 -9.23
C THR A 160 3.07 -9.37 -10.32
N ARG A 161 2.14 -10.12 -10.93
CA ARG A 161 1.38 -9.69 -12.11
C ARG A 161 0.47 -8.49 -11.84
N TRP A 162 -0.12 -8.43 -10.65
CA TRP A 162 -1.07 -7.37 -10.26
C TRP A 162 -0.56 -6.62 -9.03
N SER A 163 -1.16 -5.46 -8.74
CA SER A 163 -0.72 -4.56 -7.67
C SER A 163 -1.85 -4.11 -6.71
N ASP A 164 -3.09 -4.52 -6.96
CA ASP A 164 -4.24 -4.32 -6.07
C ASP A 164 -4.60 -5.59 -5.29
N ASN A 165 -5.15 -5.40 -4.10
CA ASN A 165 -5.40 -6.47 -3.14
C ASN A 165 -6.31 -7.57 -3.68
N VAL A 166 -7.37 -7.22 -4.43
CA VAL A 166 -8.34 -8.20 -4.94
C VAL A 166 -7.66 -9.19 -5.87
N ARG A 167 -6.93 -8.68 -6.88
CA ARG A 167 -6.22 -9.54 -7.83
C ARG A 167 -4.98 -10.19 -7.23
N ILE A 168 -4.35 -9.60 -6.21
CA ILE A 168 -3.27 -10.27 -5.46
C ILE A 168 -3.82 -11.45 -4.66
N LEU A 169 -4.94 -11.30 -3.95
CA LEU A 169 -5.58 -12.42 -3.22
C LEU A 169 -6.00 -13.54 -4.17
N GLU A 170 -6.54 -13.19 -5.34
CA GLU A 170 -6.81 -14.17 -6.41
C GLU A 170 -5.53 -14.92 -6.83
N LEU A 171 -4.42 -14.20 -7.06
CA LEU A 171 -3.14 -14.82 -7.40
C LEU A 171 -2.60 -15.70 -6.27
N LEU A 172 -2.78 -15.32 -5.01
CA LEU A 172 -2.34 -16.12 -3.86
C LEU A 172 -3.06 -17.48 -3.82
N ALA A 173 -4.38 -17.50 -4.08
CA ALA A 173 -5.14 -18.74 -4.21
C ALA A 173 -4.73 -19.56 -5.44
N GLN A 174 -4.61 -18.92 -6.62
CA GLN A 174 -4.23 -19.59 -7.87
C GLN A 174 -2.82 -20.20 -7.87
N ASN A 175 -1.97 -19.82 -6.91
CA ASN A 175 -0.59 -20.30 -6.80
C ASN A 175 -0.34 -21.12 -5.51
N ASP A 176 -1.43 -21.58 -4.86
CA ASP A 176 -1.40 -22.47 -3.69
C ASP A 176 -0.70 -21.88 -2.45
N ILE A 177 -0.77 -20.55 -2.29
CA ILE A 177 -0.21 -19.85 -1.11
C ILE A 177 -1.26 -19.66 -0.02
N MET A 178 -2.53 -19.57 -0.40
CA MET A 178 -3.66 -19.32 0.49
C MET A 178 -4.85 -20.15 0.04
N ASP A 179 -5.61 -20.69 0.98
CA ASP A 179 -6.84 -21.41 0.68
C ASP A 179 -7.84 -20.49 -0.05
N GLU A 180 -8.55 -21.03 -1.03
CA GLU A 180 -9.49 -20.24 -1.84
C GLU A 180 -10.61 -19.61 -1.00
N GLU A 181 -11.04 -20.29 0.06
CA GLU A 181 -12.02 -19.77 1.02
C GLU A 181 -11.48 -18.56 1.78
N GLU A 182 -10.25 -18.62 2.28
CA GLU A 182 -9.61 -17.51 2.98
C GLU A 182 -9.38 -16.32 2.04
N ALA A 183 -8.90 -16.56 0.82
CA ALA A 183 -8.68 -15.52 -0.18
C ALA A 183 -9.99 -14.79 -0.54
N ARG A 184 -11.10 -15.54 -0.70
CA ARG A 184 -12.43 -14.97 -0.92
C ARG A 184 -12.94 -14.19 0.29
N ALA A 185 -12.74 -14.70 1.50
CA ALA A 185 -13.15 -14.02 2.73
C ALA A 185 -12.42 -12.68 2.89
N LEU A 186 -11.09 -12.65 2.68
CA LEU A 186 -10.30 -11.43 2.72
C LEU A 186 -10.68 -10.46 1.59
N THR A 187 -10.97 -10.97 0.40
CA THR A 187 -11.44 -10.14 -0.73
C THR A 187 -12.75 -9.46 -0.38
N HIS A 188 -13.72 -10.22 0.14
CA HIS A 188 -15.02 -9.69 0.54
C HIS A 188 -14.91 -8.70 1.69
N ALA A 189 -14.09 -8.98 2.70
CA ALA A 189 -13.81 -8.06 3.79
C ALA A 189 -13.21 -6.75 3.26
N TYR A 190 -12.19 -6.83 2.39
CA TYR A 190 -11.55 -5.66 1.80
C TYR A 190 -12.53 -4.79 1.01
N THR A 191 -13.33 -5.37 0.12
CA THR A 191 -14.30 -4.59 -0.67
C THR A 191 -15.39 -4.00 0.21
N THR A 192 -15.90 -4.75 1.19
CA THR A 192 -16.91 -4.25 2.13
C THR A 192 -16.40 -3.05 2.93
N LEU A 193 -15.18 -3.13 3.47
CA LEU A 193 -14.57 -2.04 4.23
C LEU A 193 -14.30 -0.82 3.35
N ARG A 194 -13.79 -1.02 2.14
CA ARG A 194 -13.51 0.07 1.18
C ARG A 194 -14.80 0.75 0.73
N ASP A 195 -15.84 -0.01 0.42
CA ASP A 195 -17.12 0.52 -0.03
C ASP A 195 -17.85 1.26 1.11
N ALA A 196 -17.66 0.82 2.37
CA ALA A 196 -18.11 1.56 3.54
C ALA A 196 -17.41 2.93 3.69
N LEU A 197 -16.10 3.04 3.40
CA LEU A 197 -15.42 4.34 3.37
C LEU A 197 -15.99 5.26 2.29
N HIS A 198 -16.33 4.73 1.11
CA HIS A 198 -16.99 5.51 0.06
C HIS A 198 -18.36 6.01 0.52
N HIS A 199 -19.15 5.18 1.19
CA HIS A 199 -20.44 5.59 1.74
C HIS A 199 -20.29 6.68 2.82
N LEU A 200 -19.34 6.54 3.75
CA LEU A 200 -19.06 7.57 4.77
C LEU A 200 -18.63 8.90 4.14
N ALA A 201 -17.81 8.85 3.09
CA ALA A 201 -17.39 10.05 2.37
C ALA A 201 -18.58 10.78 1.72
N LEU A 202 -19.55 10.07 1.14
CA LEU A 202 -20.78 10.65 0.60
C LEU A 202 -21.67 11.30 1.67
N GLN A 203 -21.45 10.99 2.94
CA GLN A 203 -22.18 11.57 4.08
C GLN A 203 -21.33 12.58 4.86
N GLU A 204 -20.13 12.92 4.36
CA GLU A 204 -19.15 13.75 5.07
C GLU A 204 -18.83 13.26 6.49
N LEU A 205 -18.91 11.94 6.70
CA LEU A 205 -18.64 11.29 7.98
C LEU A 205 -17.17 10.84 8.08
N PRO A 206 -16.60 10.81 9.30
CA PRO A 206 -15.24 10.31 9.50
C PRO A 206 -15.14 8.81 9.21
N GLY A 207 -13.95 8.35 8.79
CA GLY A 207 -13.65 6.95 8.42
C GLY A 207 -13.64 5.93 9.57
N HIS A 208 -14.33 6.23 10.67
CA HIS A 208 -14.47 5.35 11.82
C HIS A 208 -15.94 5.17 12.22
N VAL A 209 -16.32 3.96 12.60
CA VAL A 209 -17.69 3.59 12.96
C VAL A 209 -17.78 3.17 14.43
N ALA A 210 -18.99 3.09 14.99
CA ALA A 210 -19.16 2.49 16.31
C ALA A 210 -18.78 1.00 16.27
N GLN A 211 -17.98 0.53 17.23
CA GLN A 211 -17.75 -0.91 17.36
C GLN A 211 -19.06 -1.59 17.71
N ARG A 212 -19.45 -2.62 16.94
CA ARG A 212 -20.49 -3.54 17.41
C ARG A 212 -19.94 -4.28 18.65
N PRO A 213 -20.75 -4.53 19.68
CA PRO A 213 -20.34 -5.38 20.78
C PRO A 213 -19.85 -6.72 20.20
N SER A 214 -18.63 -7.13 20.56
CA SER A 214 -18.14 -8.45 20.15
C SER A 214 -19.10 -9.50 20.72
N ALA A 215 -19.44 -10.52 19.94
CA ALA A 215 -20.32 -11.62 20.35
C ALA A 215 -19.72 -12.50 21.48
N GLY A 216 -18.64 -12.06 22.14
CA GLY A 216 -17.89 -12.79 23.17
C GLY A 216 -17.95 -12.20 24.58
N SER A 217 -18.63 -11.08 24.84
CA SER A 217 -18.73 -10.52 26.21
C SER A 217 -20.00 -10.91 26.99
N ALA A 218 -20.90 -11.71 26.39
CA ALA A 218 -22.10 -12.22 27.06
C ALA A 218 -21.86 -13.60 27.69
N SER A 219 -21.04 -13.68 28.75
CA SER A 219 -20.91 -14.84 29.65
C SER A 219 -19.97 -14.43 30.80
N ARG A 220 -20.26 -14.48 32.10
CA ARG A 220 -21.31 -15.09 32.93
C ARG A 220 -21.46 -14.23 34.20
N SER A 221 -22.67 -13.79 34.53
CA SER A 221 -23.06 -13.50 35.91
C SER A 221 -24.36 -14.25 36.19
N ALA A 222 -24.23 -15.54 36.49
CA ALA A 222 -25.32 -16.26 37.15
C ALA A 222 -25.46 -15.71 38.58
N PRO A 223 -26.65 -15.33 39.04
CA PRO A 223 -26.84 -14.91 40.41
C PRO A 223 -26.63 -16.11 41.33
N ALA A 224 -25.75 -15.98 42.31
CA ALA A 224 -25.66 -16.92 43.42
C ALA A 224 -27.01 -16.94 44.14
N GLY A 225 -27.77 -18.02 43.94
CA GLY A 225 -29.00 -18.29 44.66
C GLY A 225 -28.70 -18.34 46.16
N ARG A 226 -29.30 -17.41 46.90
CA ARG A 226 -29.61 -17.60 48.31
C ARG A 226 -30.69 -18.67 48.43
N ASN A 227 -30.47 -19.60 49.35
CA ASN A 227 -31.42 -20.35 50.20
C ASN A 227 -30.58 -21.52 50.76
N GLY A 228 -30.57 -21.86 52.03
CA GLY A 228 -31.46 -21.61 53.16
C GLY A 228 -31.22 -22.78 54.10
#